data_AF-A0A1G3BTX4-F1
#
_entry.id   AF-A0A1G3BTX4-F1
#
_cell.length_a   1.000
_cell.length_b   1.000
_cell.length_c   1.000
_cell.angle_alpha   90.00
_cell.angle_beta   90.00
_cell.angle_gamma   90.00
#
_symmetry.space_group_name_H-M   'P 1'
#
loop_
_entity.id
_entity.type
_entity.pdbx_description
1 polymer ?
#
loop_
_entity_poly.entity_id
_entity_poly.type
_entity_poly.pdbx_seq_one_letter_code
_entity_poly.pdbx_strand_id
1 'polypeptide(L)'
;MLEKDIENLIAKYPDEIFPNSGFKLIGQQIRLGKCYADIIFEDKHKRKIIVEVKRGILSRDASGQVLEYYGLLKTASPDEIVELVLCANIIPPERKKFLEAVGIECKELGLNFINRLAEKYNYDLRDSSKKEKLDIKSIIPSSDNIWIFQANPTRYDILNALADDKICSEIHWLVNQHKKDILKGHIGIIWLSGRESGIYAVTEIMTDPQIMAEPESEKKYWTDPSDKADDKLRVKMRIVRNLIGNPIIKESIRHTNGLGNLSILRCSQGTNFSVTQDEWNVIKTMIKDGG
;
A
#
# COMPACT_ATOMS: atom_id res chain seq x y z
N MET A 1 9.38 -2.40 0.64
CA MET A 1 9.32 -2.77 2.07
C MET A 1 8.59 -4.09 2.27
N LEU A 2 9.16 -5.00 3.09
CA LEU A 2 8.53 -6.27 3.48
C LEU A 2 7.75 -6.12 4.80
N GLU A 3 6.80 -7.02 5.06
CA GLU A 3 6.11 -7.13 6.36
C GLU A 3 7.12 -7.27 7.51
N LYS A 4 8.19 -8.05 7.29
CA LYS A 4 9.29 -8.22 8.24
C LYS A 4 10.02 -6.92 8.60
N ASP A 5 10.05 -5.93 7.72
CA ASP A 5 10.68 -4.64 8.04
C ASP A 5 9.81 -3.82 8.98
N ILE A 6 8.49 -3.83 8.77
CA ILE A 6 7.53 -3.23 9.69
C ILE A 6 7.63 -3.91 11.07
N GLU A 7 7.66 -5.23 11.10
CA GLU A 7 7.84 -6.03 12.32
C GLU A 7 9.14 -5.63 13.07
N ASN A 8 10.26 -5.57 12.36
CA ASN A 8 11.55 -5.20 12.95
C ASN A 8 11.58 -3.76 13.49
N LEU A 9 10.93 -2.82 12.81
CA LEU A 9 10.82 -1.44 13.28
C LEU A 9 9.97 -1.35 14.55
N ILE A 10 8.85 -2.09 14.62
CA ILE A 10 8.03 -2.18 15.83
C ILE A 10 8.82 -2.79 16.99
N ALA A 11 9.51 -3.91 16.76
CA ALA A 11 10.26 -4.61 17.80
C ALA A 11 11.41 -3.76 18.37
N LYS A 12 12.11 -3.00 17.52
CA LYS A 12 13.26 -2.16 17.92
C LYS A 12 12.86 -0.83 18.54
N TYR A 13 11.78 -0.22 18.06
CA TYR A 13 11.38 1.14 18.45
C TYR A 13 9.91 1.21 18.89
N PRO A 14 9.47 0.37 19.85
CA PRO A 14 8.06 0.27 20.22
C PRO A 14 7.49 1.60 20.73
N ASP A 15 8.29 2.44 21.40
CA ASP A 15 7.83 3.73 21.95
C ASP A 15 7.49 4.78 20.88
N GLU A 16 8.05 4.67 19.66
CA GLU A 16 7.69 5.55 18.55
C GLU A 16 6.28 5.25 18.01
N ILE A 17 5.83 4.01 18.20
CA ILE A 17 4.57 3.50 17.65
C ILE A 17 3.49 3.42 18.74
N PHE A 18 3.88 3.03 19.94
CA PHE A 18 3.07 2.90 21.15
C PHE A 18 3.63 3.78 22.27
N PRO A 19 3.48 5.12 22.19
CA PRO A 19 4.02 6.02 23.20
C PRO A 19 3.47 5.71 24.59
N ASN A 20 4.34 5.74 25.60
CA ASN A 20 3.99 5.50 27.01
C ASN A 20 3.44 4.10 27.33
N SER A 21 3.62 3.15 26.41
CA SER A 21 3.19 1.76 26.59
C SER A 21 4.05 1.00 27.60
N GLY A 22 5.35 1.35 27.69
CA GLY A 22 6.32 0.66 28.53
C GLY A 22 6.57 -0.79 28.06
N PHE A 23 6.37 -1.05 26.77
CA PHE A 23 6.52 -2.38 26.17
C PHE A 23 7.97 -2.87 26.26
N LYS A 24 8.14 -4.08 26.78
CA LYS A 24 9.40 -4.82 26.80
C LYS A 24 9.32 -5.99 25.84
N LEU A 25 10.21 -6.06 24.87
CA LEU A 25 10.21 -7.13 23.88
C LEU A 25 10.49 -8.48 24.55
N ILE A 26 9.56 -9.42 24.45
CA ILE A 26 9.78 -10.84 24.80
C ILE A 26 10.45 -11.54 23.63
N GLY A 27 9.98 -11.27 22.40
CA GLY A 27 10.63 -11.73 21.18
C GLY A 27 9.75 -11.59 19.95
N GLN A 28 10.28 -12.06 18.82
CA GLN A 28 9.66 -11.99 17.50
C GLN A 28 9.47 -13.41 16.95
N GLN A 29 8.43 -13.61 16.13
CA GLN A 29 8.13 -14.91 15.49
C GLN A 29 8.06 -16.05 16.51
N ILE A 30 7.38 -15.82 17.64
CA ILE A 30 7.27 -16.78 18.73
C ILE A 30 6.14 -17.74 18.46
N ARG A 31 6.41 -19.04 18.56
CA ARG A 31 5.40 -20.07 18.40
C ARG A 31 4.44 -20.10 19.59
N LEU A 32 3.14 -19.94 19.33
CA LEU A 32 2.06 -20.09 20.29
C LEU A 32 1.14 -21.23 19.83
N GLY A 33 1.42 -22.43 20.33
CA GLY A 33 0.74 -23.66 19.91
C GLY A 33 0.97 -23.98 18.43
N LYS A 34 -0.06 -23.80 17.61
CA LYS A 34 -0.03 -24.04 16.14
C LYS A 34 0.24 -22.77 15.33
N CYS A 35 0.22 -21.60 15.96
CA CYS A 35 0.38 -20.31 15.30
C CYS A 35 1.73 -19.68 15.70
N TYR A 36 2.14 -18.65 14.96
CA TYR A 36 3.29 -17.81 15.30
C TYR A 36 2.78 -16.40 15.55
N ALA A 37 3.20 -15.81 16.66
CA ALA A 37 3.03 -14.39 16.94
C ALA A 37 4.17 -13.62 16.26
N ASP A 38 3.84 -12.58 15.50
CA ASP A 38 4.86 -11.74 14.87
C ASP A 38 5.76 -11.09 15.92
N ILE A 39 5.17 -10.49 16.95
CA ILE A 39 5.89 -9.87 18.07
C ILE A 39 5.12 -10.11 19.37
N ILE A 40 5.84 -10.39 20.45
CA ILE A 40 5.29 -10.41 21.80
C ILE A 40 6.04 -9.38 22.66
N PHE A 41 5.27 -8.50 23.29
CA PHE A 41 5.74 -7.60 24.34
C PHE A 41 5.15 -7.98 25.71
N GLU A 42 5.83 -7.59 26.76
CA GLU A 42 5.27 -7.45 28.10
C GLU A 42 5.02 -5.96 28.39
N ASP A 43 3.83 -5.60 28.85
CA ASP A 43 3.54 -4.23 29.28
C ASP A 43 3.94 -3.96 30.75
N LYS A 44 3.80 -2.71 31.21
CA LYS A 44 4.10 -2.32 32.59
C LYS A 44 3.28 -3.05 33.67
N HIS A 45 2.17 -3.69 33.29
CA HIS A 45 1.29 -4.47 34.17
C HIS A 45 1.55 -5.98 34.05
N LYS A 46 2.63 -6.40 33.37
CA LYS A 46 2.97 -7.80 33.10
C LYS A 46 1.94 -8.54 32.24
N ARG A 47 1.19 -7.82 31.42
CA ARG A 47 0.29 -8.42 30.43
C ARG A 47 1.06 -8.74 29.16
N LYS A 48 0.71 -9.85 28.51
CA LYS A 48 1.27 -10.21 27.21
C LYS A 48 0.53 -9.45 26.12
N ILE A 49 1.27 -8.67 25.35
CA ILE A 49 0.77 -7.92 24.21
C ILE A 49 1.30 -8.59 22.95
N ILE A 50 0.39 -9.15 22.16
CA ILE A 50 0.73 -9.77 20.88
C ILE A 50 0.49 -8.73 19.79
N VAL A 51 1.51 -8.44 19.00
CA VAL A 51 1.39 -7.53 17.86
C VAL A 51 1.47 -8.35 16.59
N GLU A 52 0.40 -8.31 15.80
CA GLU A 52 0.31 -8.92 14.48
C GLU A 52 0.49 -7.84 13.41
N VAL A 53 1.31 -8.10 12.40
CA VAL A 53 1.67 -7.10 11.39
C VAL A 53 1.12 -7.54 10.03
N LYS A 54 0.52 -6.61 9.28
CA LYS A 54 0.07 -6.84 7.91
C LYS A 54 0.55 -5.71 7.00
N ARG A 55 1.22 -6.05 5.91
CA ARG A 55 1.59 -5.05 4.89
C ARG A 55 0.38 -4.69 4.01
N GLY A 56 0.31 -3.43 3.60
CA GLY A 56 -0.69 -2.92 2.65
C GLY A 56 -2.03 -2.61 3.31
N ILE A 57 -3.10 -2.70 2.51
CA ILE A 57 -4.46 -2.55 3.02
C ILE A 57 -4.86 -3.86 3.70
N LEU A 58 -5.47 -3.79 4.88
CA LEU A 58 -5.94 -4.98 5.58
C LEU A 58 -7.07 -5.66 4.78
N SER A 59 -6.77 -6.83 4.21
CA SER A 59 -7.73 -7.63 3.44
C SER A 59 -8.78 -8.30 4.34
N ARG A 60 -9.89 -8.78 3.75
CA ARG A 60 -10.93 -9.53 4.50
C ARG A 60 -10.36 -10.84 5.05
N ASP A 61 -9.64 -11.58 4.23
CA ASP A 61 -9.06 -12.88 4.62
C ASP A 61 -8.04 -12.70 5.75
N ALA A 62 -7.17 -11.69 5.65
CA ALA A 62 -6.21 -11.38 6.72
C ALA A 62 -6.93 -11.00 8.03
N SER A 63 -8.00 -10.19 7.96
CA SER A 63 -8.79 -9.87 9.15
C SER A 63 -9.47 -11.10 9.77
N GLY A 64 -9.94 -12.04 8.95
CA GLY A 64 -10.52 -13.31 9.41
C GLY A 64 -9.48 -14.22 10.07
N GLN A 65 -8.28 -14.31 9.49
CA GLN A 65 -7.16 -15.08 10.05
C GLN A 65 -6.74 -14.54 11.42
N VAL A 66 -6.63 -13.21 11.56
CA VAL A 66 -6.27 -12.57 12.85
C VAL A 66 -7.36 -12.81 13.89
N LEU A 67 -8.64 -12.76 13.51
CA LEU A 67 -9.75 -13.09 14.40
C LEU A 67 -9.71 -14.54 14.89
N GLU A 68 -9.53 -15.49 13.98
CA GLU A 68 -9.44 -16.92 14.30
C GLU A 68 -8.25 -17.19 15.23
N TYR A 69 -7.10 -16.60 14.92
CA TYR A 69 -5.91 -16.65 15.76
C TYR A 69 -6.18 -16.10 17.17
N TYR A 70 -6.85 -14.95 17.29
CA TYR A 70 -7.20 -14.38 18.59
C TYR A 70 -8.11 -15.31 19.41
N GLY A 71 -9.10 -15.93 18.75
CA GLY A 71 -9.96 -16.95 19.38
C GLY A 71 -9.17 -18.16 19.88
N LEU A 72 -8.20 -18.65 19.11
CA LEU A 72 -7.31 -19.76 19.51
C LEU A 72 -6.47 -19.38 20.73
N LEU A 73 -5.93 -18.17 20.79
CA LEU A 73 -5.15 -17.68 21.93
C LEU A 73 -5.98 -17.63 23.21
N LYS A 74 -7.18 -17.03 23.15
CA LYS A 74 -8.09 -16.97 24.31
C LYS A 74 -8.53 -18.36 24.78
N THR A 75 -8.66 -19.31 23.84
CA THR A 75 -9.02 -20.70 24.18
C THR A 75 -7.84 -21.45 24.83
N ALA A 76 -6.62 -21.23 24.35
CA ALA A 76 -5.43 -21.92 24.85
C ALA A 76 -4.95 -21.40 26.21
N SER A 77 -5.28 -20.16 26.56
CA SER A 77 -4.84 -19.53 27.81
C SER A 77 -5.96 -18.64 28.39
N PRO A 78 -7.05 -19.25 28.90
CA PRO A 78 -8.25 -18.53 29.34
C PRO A 78 -7.99 -17.63 30.56
N ASP A 79 -7.00 -17.98 31.39
CA ASP A 79 -6.63 -17.23 32.59
C ASP A 79 -5.53 -16.17 32.33
N GLU A 80 -4.88 -16.19 31.16
CA GLU A 80 -3.89 -15.19 30.80
C GLU A 80 -4.55 -13.97 30.15
N ILE A 81 -4.21 -12.77 30.64
CA ILE A 81 -4.62 -11.52 29.99
C ILE A 81 -3.71 -11.30 28.77
N VAL A 82 -4.17 -11.78 27.62
CA VAL A 82 -3.56 -11.54 26.31
C VAL A 82 -4.33 -10.45 25.58
N GLU A 83 -3.64 -9.37 25.22
CA GLU A 83 -4.14 -8.33 24.33
C GLU A 83 -3.54 -8.52 22.93
N LEU A 84 -4.34 -8.32 21.88
CA LEU A 84 -3.87 -8.38 20.50
C LEU A 84 -3.96 -7.00 19.85
N VAL A 85 -2.85 -6.58 19.26
CA VAL A 85 -2.74 -5.34 18.48
C VAL A 85 -2.46 -5.70 17.03
N LEU A 86 -3.38 -5.36 16.13
CA LEU A 86 -3.20 -5.51 14.69
C LEU A 86 -2.63 -4.23 14.10
N CYS A 87 -1.45 -4.32 13.50
CA CYS A 87 -0.80 -3.24 12.76
C CYS A 87 -0.93 -3.43 11.25
N ALA A 88 -1.41 -2.44 10.51
CA ALA A 88 -1.39 -2.47 9.04
C ALA A 88 -1.21 -1.09 8.42
N ASN A 89 -0.80 -0.99 7.15
CA ASN A 89 -0.59 0.32 6.52
C ASN A 89 -1.89 1.11 6.37
N ILE A 90 -2.97 0.43 5.98
CA ILE A 90 -4.32 1.01 5.90
C ILE A 90 -5.29 -0.03 6.46
N ILE A 91 -6.14 0.36 7.41
CA ILE A 91 -7.18 -0.49 7.98
C ILE A 91 -8.54 0.12 7.58
N PRO A 92 -9.28 -0.51 6.64
CA PRO A 92 -10.60 -0.02 6.25
C PRO A 92 -11.52 0.21 7.47
N PRO A 93 -12.27 1.33 7.55
CA PRO A 93 -13.01 1.72 8.75
C PRO A 93 -13.99 0.66 9.28
N GLU A 94 -14.65 -0.05 8.37
CA GLU A 94 -15.59 -1.13 8.68
C GLU A 94 -14.90 -2.33 9.33
N ARG A 95 -13.68 -2.67 8.87
CA ARG A 95 -12.86 -3.74 9.47
C ARG A 95 -12.32 -3.32 10.82
N LYS A 96 -11.83 -2.08 10.92
CA LYS A 96 -11.36 -1.49 12.19
C LYS A 96 -12.45 -1.57 13.26
N LYS A 97 -13.65 -1.08 12.94
CA LYS A 97 -14.80 -1.08 13.86
C LYS A 97 -15.17 -2.49 14.32
N PHE A 98 -15.12 -3.48 13.42
CA PHE A 98 -15.42 -4.87 13.75
C PHE A 98 -14.36 -5.49 14.67
N LEU A 99 -13.07 -5.33 14.35
CA LEU A 99 -11.95 -5.87 15.13
C LEU A 99 -11.86 -5.24 16.53
N GLU A 100 -12.04 -3.92 16.63
CA GLU A 100 -12.05 -3.23 17.93
C GLU A 100 -13.25 -3.66 18.79
N ALA A 101 -14.40 -3.95 18.19
CA ALA A 101 -15.59 -4.43 18.92
C ALA A 101 -15.39 -5.82 19.56
N VAL A 102 -14.49 -6.65 19.01
CA VAL A 102 -14.13 -7.96 19.58
C VAL A 102 -12.90 -7.90 20.49
N GLY A 103 -12.37 -6.70 20.76
CA GLY A 103 -11.24 -6.48 21.66
C GLY A 103 -9.87 -6.67 21.02
N ILE A 104 -9.75 -6.45 19.70
CA ILE A 104 -8.46 -6.36 18.99
C ILE A 104 -8.15 -4.88 18.75
N GLU A 105 -7.07 -4.37 19.33
CA GLU A 105 -6.62 -3.00 19.10
C GLU A 105 -6.10 -2.87 17.66
N CYS A 106 -6.54 -1.83 16.92
CA CYS A 106 -6.13 -1.61 15.54
C CYS A 106 -5.24 -0.38 15.41
N LYS A 107 -4.00 -0.59 14.96
CA LYS A 107 -3.01 0.47 14.75
C LYS A 107 -2.69 0.62 13.26
N GLU A 108 -3.11 1.74 12.66
CA GLU A 108 -2.67 2.10 11.32
C GLU A 108 -1.24 2.65 11.35
N LEU A 109 -0.36 2.03 10.56
CA LEU A 109 1.04 2.41 10.38
C LEU A 109 1.27 2.82 8.91
N GLY A 110 0.89 4.04 8.57
CA GLY A 110 1.04 4.58 7.21
C GLY A 110 2.47 4.42 6.66
N LEU A 111 2.58 4.24 5.35
CA LEU A 111 3.87 4.10 4.66
C LEU A 111 4.76 5.32 4.93
N ASN A 112 4.16 6.51 4.97
CA ASN A 112 4.87 7.76 5.27
C ASN A 112 5.47 7.80 6.68
N PHE A 113 4.74 7.23 7.65
CA PHE A 113 5.24 7.11 9.01
C PHE A 113 6.41 6.14 9.06
N ILE A 114 6.27 4.97 8.42
CA ILE A 114 7.30 3.93 8.44
C ILE A 114 8.57 4.39 7.72
N ASN A 115 8.46 5.04 6.57
CA ASN A 115 9.62 5.55 5.83
C ASN A 115 10.38 6.60 6.64
N ARG A 116 9.69 7.57 7.25
CA ARG A 116 10.33 8.57 8.13
C ARG A 116 10.97 7.93 9.35
N LEU A 117 10.35 6.89 9.92
CA LEU A 117 10.91 6.15 11.05
C LEU A 117 12.19 5.40 10.63
N ALA A 118 12.17 4.76 9.46
CA ALA A 118 13.33 4.08 8.90
C ALA A 118 14.48 5.06 8.64
N GLU A 119 14.21 6.22 8.02
CA GLU A 119 15.19 7.28 7.78
C GLU A 119 15.77 7.81 9.09
N LYS A 120 14.91 8.14 10.08
CA LYS A 120 15.31 8.64 11.41
C LYS A 120 16.33 7.72 12.09
N TYR A 121 16.19 6.41 11.90
CA TYR A 121 17.04 5.39 12.51
C TYR A 121 18.02 4.72 11.54
N ASN A 122 18.18 5.26 10.33
CA ASN A 122 19.01 4.72 9.26
C ASN A 122 18.81 3.20 9.05
N TYR A 123 17.56 2.75 9.04
CA TYR A 123 17.18 1.36 8.82
C TYR A 123 17.02 1.09 7.31
N ASP A 124 17.72 0.07 6.81
CA ASP A 124 17.60 -0.37 5.41
C ASP A 124 16.32 -1.20 5.20
N LEU A 125 15.33 -0.60 4.53
CA LEU A 125 14.09 -1.28 4.17
C LEU A 125 14.35 -2.27 3.04
N ARG A 126 14.08 -3.56 3.29
CA ARG A 126 14.18 -4.57 2.24
C ARG A 126 12.97 -4.44 1.34
N ASP A 127 13.22 -4.37 0.04
CA ASP A 127 12.15 -4.31 -0.93
C ASP A 127 11.94 -5.69 -1.58
N SER A 128 10.68 -6.12 -1.70
CA SER A 128 10.34 -7.35 -2.45
C SER A 128 10.76 -7.25 -3.92
N SER A 129 11.01 -6.03 -4.41
CA SER A 129 11.59 -5.71 -5.72
C SER A 129 13.08 -6.05 -5.86
N LYS A 130 13.77 -6.58 -4.83
CA LYS A 130 15.14 -7.12 -4.99
C LYS A 130 15.22 -8.40 -5.87
N LYS A 131 14.09 -8.89 -6.40
CA LYS A 131 14.05 -9.79 -7.56
C LYS A 131 13.73 -9.03 -8.86
N GLU A 132 14.68 -8.19 -9.27
CA GLU A 132 15.16 -7.99 -10.64
C GLU A 132 15.98 -6.68 -10.68
N LYS A 133 17.31 -6.82 -10.54
CA LYS A 133 18.22 -5.89 -11.22
C LYS A 133 18.08 -6.14 -12.72
N LEU A 134 17.00 -5.65 -13.33
CA LEU A 134 16.97 -5.40 -14.77
C LEU A 134 17.63 -4.03 -14.99
N ASP A 135 18.64 -4.03 -15.87
CA ASP A 135 19.55 -2.93 -16.13
C ASP A 135 18.90 -1.54 -16.25
N ILE A 136 19.55 -0.57 -15.61
CA ILE A 136 19.10 0.78 -15.28
C ILE A 136 19.25 1.77 -16.49
N LYS A 137 19.04 1.34 -17.74
CA LYS A 137 19.20 2.25 -18.92
C LYS A 137 18.03 2.37 -19.92
N SER A 138 16.93 1.65 -19.79
CA SER A 138 15.73 1.85 -20.63
C SER A 138 14.57 1.16 -19.88
N ILE A 139 13.36 1.70 -19.66
CA ILE A 139 12.33 2.12 -20.61
C ILE A 139 11.32 2.94 -19.78
N ILE A 140 11.62 4.18 -19.37
CA ILE A 140 10.50 5.11 -19.15
C ILE A 140 10.04 5.49 -20.56
N PRO A 141 8.78 5.24 -20.96
CA PRO A 141 8.34 5.53 -22.32
C PRO A 141 8.65 6.98 -22.66
N SER A 142 9.11 7.25 -23.88
CA SER A 142 9.49 8.59 -24.34
C SER A 142 8.28 9.40 -24.82
N SER A 143 7.09 9.16 -24.27
CA SER A 143 5.88 9.86 -24.68
C SER A 143 5.78 11.22 -24.00
N ASP A 144 5.30 12.21 -24.75
CA ASP A 144 5.00 13.55 -24.25
C ASP A 144 3.59 13.65 -23.63
N ASN A 145 2.80 12.57 -23.71
CA ASN A 145 1.47 12.50 -23.13
C ASN A 145 1.50 11.62 -21.87
N ILE A 146 1.22 12.25 -20.73
CA ILE A 146 1.29 11.64 -19.41
C ILE A 146 -0.06 11.80 -18.70
N TRP A 147 -0.52 10.70 -18.11
CA TRP A 147 -1.82 10.62 -17.46
C TRP A 147 -1.70 10.04 -16.07
N ILE A 148 -2.32 10.70 -15.09
CA ILE A 148 -2.51 10.15 -13.75
C ILE A 148 -3.84 9.40 -13.70
N PHE A 149 -3.79 8.19 -13.16
CA PHE A 149 -4.90 7.30 -12.89
C PHE A 149 -5.08 7.21 -11.38
N GLN A 150 -6.16 7.81 -10.87
CA GLN A 150 -6.42 7.85 -9.43
C GLN A 150 -7.08 6.55 -8.95
N ALA A 151 -6.51 5.95 -7.92
CA ALA A 151 -6.99 4.78 -7.20
C ALA A 151 -7.58 5.20 -5.85
N ASN A 152 -8.78 4.72 -5.54
CA ASN A 152 -9.39 4.92 -4.22
C ASN A 152 -9.19 3.66 -3.37
N PRO A 153 -8.41 3.70 -2.26
CA PRO A 153 -8.14 2.54 -1.42
C PRO A 153 -9.40 1.95 -0.76
N THR A 154 -10.48 2.72 -0.66
CA THR A 154 -11.75 2.20 -0.11
C THR A 154 -12.52 1.34 -1.11
N ARG A 155 -12.22 1.45 -2.41
CA ARG A 155 -12.91 0.72 -3.49
C ARG A 155 -12.04 -0.34 -4.13
N TYR A 156 -10.75 -0.04 -4.33
CA TYR A 156 -9.80 -0.93 -4.97
C TYR A 156 -8.51 -1.00 -4.17
N ASP A 157 -8.12 -2.21 -3.81
CA ASP A 157 -6.94 -2.49 -3.01
C ASP A 157 -5.66 -2.48 -3.85
N ILE A 158 -5.29 -1.27 -4.30
CA ILE A 158 -4.17 -1.06 -5.22
C ILE A 158 -2.82 -1.43 -4.60
N LEU A 159 -2.66 -1.29 -3.27
CA LEU A 159 -1.40 -1.62 -2.60
C LEU A 159 -1.14 -3.11 -2.65
N ASN A 160 -2.15 -3.94 -2.38
CA ASN A 160 -1.99 -5.38 -2.48
C ASN A 160 -1.99 -5.87 -3.93
N ALA A 161 -2.70 -5.18 -4.85
CA ALA A 161 -2.66 -5.49 -6.28
C ALA A 161 -1.25 -5.29 -6.87
N LEU A 162 -0.63 -4.14 -6.60
CA LEU A 162 0.73 -3.85 -7.05
C LEU A 162 1.79 -4.74 -6.38
N ALA A 163 1.46 -5.35 -5.24
CA ALA A 163 2.34 -6.26 -4.52
C ALA A 163 2.18 -7.74 -4.91
N ASP A 164 1.20 -8.07 -5.75
CA ASP A 164 0.98 -9.43 -6.25
C ASP A 164 1.84 -9.71 -7.47
N ASP A 165 2.67 -10.75 -7.38
CA ASP A 165 3.54 -11.22 -8.47
C ASP A 165 2.79 -11.53 -9.77
N LYS A 166 1.47 -11.80 -9.72
CA LYS A 166 0.64 -12.04 -10.92
C LYS A 166 0.20 -10.75 -11.63
N ILE A 167 0.20 -9.61 -10.95
CA ILE A 167 -0.26 -8.30 -11.46
C ILE A 167 0.91 -7.33 -11.60
N CYS A 168 2.03 -7.57 -10.89
CA CYS A 168 3.15 -6.63 -10.81
C CYS A 168 3.77 -6.25 -12.16
N SER A 169 3.46 -6.96 -13.25
CA SER A 169 3.86 -6.65 -14.62
C SER A 169 2.78 -5.92 -15.44
N GLU A 170 1.50 -6.23 -15.24
CA GLU A 170 0.40 -5.74 -16.08
C GLU A 170 -0.86 -5.51 -15.25
N ILE A 171 -1.56 -4.40 -15.49
CA ILE A 171 -2.79 -4.01 -14.80
C ILE A 171 -3.76 -3.36 -15.78
N HIS A 172 -5.06 -3.48 -15.52
CA HIS A 172 -6.10 -2.85 -16.31
C HIS A 172 -6.73 -1.68 -15.55
N TRP A 173 -6.95 -0.56 -16.25
CA TRP A 173 -7.51 0.63 -15.62
C TRP A 173 -8.72 1.17 -16.35
N LEU A 174 -9.73 1.57 -15.57
CA LEU A 174 -10.95 2.18 -16.09
C LEU A 174 -10.70 3.57 -16.68
N VAL A 175 -11.25 3.81 -17.86
CA VAL A 175 -11.22 5.11 -18.54
C VAL A 175 -12.61 5.71 -18.54
N ASN A 176 -12.91 6.47 -17.49
CA ASN A 176 -14.21 7.16 -17.37
C ASN A 176 -14.21 8.52 -18.05
N GLN A 177 -13.04 9.16 -18.15
CA GLN A 177 -12.83 10.50 -18.72
C GLN A 177 -11.67 10.46 -19.73
N HIS A 178 -11.56 11.48 -20.59
CA HIS A 178 -10.47 11.58 -21.58
C HIS A 178 -10.36 10.39 -22.54
N LYS A 179 -11.51 9.76 -22.85
CA LYS A 179 -11.60 8.52 -23.66
C LYS A 179 -10.99 8.63 -25.06
N LYS A 180 -10.93 9.84 -25.62
CA LYS A 180 -10.38 10.13 -26.94
C LYS A 180 -8.93 10.62 -26.88
N ASP A 181 -8.47 11.04 -25.71
CA ASP A 181 -7.16 11.66 -25.51
C ASP A 181 -6.14 10.66 -24.94
N ILE A 182 -6.61 9.66 -24.19
CA ILE A 182 -5.79 8.56 -23.69
C ILE A 182 -5.62 7.55 -24.82
N LEU A 183 -4.37 7.31 -25.23
CA LEU A 183 -4.02 6.42 -26.34
C LEU A 183 -2.89 5.50 -25.94
N LYS A 184 -2.73 4.43 -26.72
CA LYS A 184 -1.59 3.52 -26.65
C LYS A 184 -0.27 4.28 -26.79
N GLY A 185 0.73 3.89 -26.00
CA GLY A 185 2.07 4.47 -25.97
C GLY A 185 2.20 5.67 -25.02
N HIS A 186 1.10 6.17 -24.45
CA HIS A 186 1.16 7.21 -23.41
C HIS A 186 1.71 6.64 -22.09
N ILE A 187 2.18 7.53 -21.22
CA ILE A 187 2.64 7.18 -19.88
C ILE A 187 1.47 7.26 -18.92
N GLY A 188 1.30 6.22 -18.09
CA GLY A 188 0.35 6.23 -16.98
C GLY A 188 1.06 6.31 -15.63
N ILE A 189 0.55 7.13 -14.73
CA ILE A 189 0.99 7.25 -13.33
C ILE A 189 -0.14 6.75 -12.44
N ILE A 190 0.11 5.75 -11.60
CA ILE A 190 -0.88 5.28 -10.63
C ILE A 190 -0.76 6.11 -9.36
N TRP A 191 -1.84 6.83 -9.04
CA TRP A 191 -1.94 7.69 -7.87
C TRP A 191 -2.90 7.12 -6.83
N LEU A 192 -2.45 6.93 -5.59
CA LEU A 192 -3.33 6.57 -4.49
C LEU A 192 -3.96 7.84 -3.89
N SER A 193 -5.27 7.82 -3.64
CA SER A 193 -5.97 8.88 -2.93
C SER A 193 -6.08 8.62 -1.41
N GLY A 194 -6.51 9.62 -0.64
CA GLY A 194 -6.70 9.50 0.81
C GLY A 194 -5.49 9.97 1.62
N ARG A 195 -5.29 9.37 2.81
CA ARG A 195 -4.25 9.79 3.77
C ARG A 195 -2.83 9.50 3.28
N GLU A 196 -2.64 8.34 2.66
CA GLU A 196 -1.37 7.91 2.07
C GLU A 196 -1.28 8.37 0.60
N SER A 197 -1.79 9.56 0.27
CA SER A 197 -1.89 9.96 -1.13
C SER A 197 -0.53 10.21 -1.78
N GLY A 198 -0.37 9.77 -3.02
CA GLY A 198 0.90 9.91 -3.75
C GLY A 198 0.98 9.00 -4.98
N ILE A 199 2.15 8.94 -5.59
CA ILE A 199 2.45 8.13 -6.76
C ILE A 199 3.03 6.78 -6.31
N TYR A 200 2.40 5.70 -6.75
CA TYR A 200 2.74 4.32 -6.37
C TYR A 200 3.28 3.47 -7.52
N ALA A 201 3.04 3.88 -8.77
CA ALA A 201 3.64 3.22 -9.92
C ALA A 201 3.70 4.14 -11.14
N VAL A 202 4.62 3.82 -12.05
CA VAL A 202 4.68 4.35 -13.41
C VAL A 202 4.48 3.19 -14.37
N THR A 203 3.76 3.47 -15.45
CA THR A 203 3.28 2.48 -16.41
C THR A 203 3.36 3.00 -17.85
N GLU A 204 3.30 2.08 -18.81
CA GLU A 204 3.05 2.36 -20.22
C GLU A 204 1.66 1.87 -20.60
N ILE A 205 0.88 2.70 -21.30
CA ILE A 205 -0.42 2.31 -21.82
C ILE A 205 -0.22 1.46 -23.07
N MET A 206 -0.62 0.18 -23.01
CA MET A 206 -0.35 -0.82 -24.06
C MET A 206 -1.46 -0.90 -25.12
N THR A 207 -2.64 -0.37 -24.83
CA THR A 207 -3.81 -0.41 -25.72
C THR A 207 -4.56 0.92 -25.70
N ASP A 208 -5.24 1.25 -26.80
CA ASP A 208 -6.25 2.30 -26.77
C ASP A 208 -7.43 1.90 -25.87
N PRO A 209 -8.24 2.86 -25.39
CA PRO A 209 -9.42 2.57 -24.60
C PRO A 209 -10.37 1.67 -25.37
N GLN A 210 -10.62 0.47 -24.85
CA GLN A 210 -11.50 -0.51 -25.46
C GLN A 210 -12.36 -1.19 -24.39
N ILE A 211 -13.51 -1.70 -24.82
CA ILE A 211 -14.39 -2.46 -23.92
C ILE A 211 -13.72 -3.82 -23.70
N MET A 212 -13.39 -4.14 -22.45
CA MET A 212 -12.77 -5.40 -22.10
C MET A 212 -13.18 -5.83 -20.70
N ALA A 213 -13.21 -7.14 -20.48
CA ALA A 213 -13.33 -7.73 -19.15
C ALA A 213 -12.10 -7.46 -18.30
N GLU A 214 -12.30 -7.27 -17.00
CA GLU A 214 -11.18 -7.26 -16.06
C GLU A 214 -10.68 -8.68 -15.80
N PRO A 215 -9.35 -8.92 -15.80
CA PRO A 215 -8.81 -10.24 -15.50
C PRO A 215 -9.20 -10.73 -14.10
N GLU A 216 -9.45 -12.03 -13.96
CA GLU A 216 -9.82 -12.64 -12.68
C GLU A 216 -8.74 -12.46 -11.59
N SER A 217 -7.48 -12.38 -12.01
CA SER A 217 -6.37 -12.05 -11.11
C SER A 217 -6.53 -10.70 -10.42
N GLU A 218 -7.12 -9.70 -11.09
CA GLU A 218 -7.31 -8.34 -10.59
C GLU A 218 -8.65 -8.18 -9.85
N LYS A 219 -9.69 -8.93 -10.26
CA LYS A 219 -11.04 -8.84 -9.67
C LYS A 219 -11.09 -9.07 -8.17
N LYS A 220 -10.14 -9.81 -7.59
CA LYS A 220 -10.07 -10.08 -6.15
C LYS A 220 -9.72 -8.84 -5.30
N TYR A 221 -9.21 -7.77 -5.90
CA TYR A 221 -8.81 -6.54 -5.19
C TYR A 221 -9.92 -5.50 -5.07
N TRP A 222 -11.09 -5.72 -5.68
CA TRP A 222 -12.26 -4.90 -5.42
C TRP A 222 -12.79 -5.16 -4.01
N THR A 223 -12.99 -4.09 -3.24
CA THR A 223 -13.53 -4.18 -1.88
C THR A 223 -15.05 -4.41 -1.88
N ASP A 224 -15.73 -4.00 -2.95
CA ASP A 224 -17.16 -4.18 -3.21
C ASP A 224 -17.38 -5.05 -4.46
N PRO A 225 -18.09 -6.18 -4.36
CA PRO A 225 -18.44 -7.02 -5.51
C PRO A 225 -19.22 -6.29 -6.61
N SER A 226 -20.00 -5.25 -6.28
CA SER A 226 -20.76 -4.46 -7.27
C SER A 226 -19.87 -3.64 -8.19
N ASP A 227 -18.63 -3.36 -7.77
CA ASP A 227 -17.65 -2.66 -8.59
C ASP A 227 -16.97 -3.59 -9.60
N LYS A 228 -17.03 -4.91 -9.38
CA LYS A 228 -16.62 -5.92 -10.35
C LYS A 228 -17.58 -5.87 -11.52
N ALA A 229 -17.14 -5.16 -12.55
CA ALA A 229 -17.87 -5.11 -13.80
C ALA A 229 -17.16 -5.98 -14.81
N ASP A 230 -17.95 -6.75 -15.55
CA ASP A 230 -17.47 -7.51 -16.70
C ASP A 230 -16.96 -6.51 -17.74
N ASP A 231 -17.82 -5.95 -18.58
CA ASP A 231 -17.37 -5.13 -19.71
C ASP A 231 -17.45 -3.62 -19.41
N LYS A 232 -16.28 -2.99 -19.24
CA LYS A 232 -16.13 -1.52 -19.16
C LYS A 232 -15.01 -1.06 -20.08
N LEU A 233 -15.03 0.23 -20.40
CA LEU A 233 -13.97 0.87 -21.16
C LEU A 233 -12.70 0.96 -20.30
N ARG A 234 -11.67 0.20 -20.69
CA ARG A 234 -10.40 0.11 -19.97
C ARG A 234 -9.23 0.25 -20.93
N VAL A 235 -8.07 0.51 -20.35
CA VAL A 235 -6.77 0.36 -21.00
C VAL A 235 -5.97 -0.71 -20.28
N LYS A 236 -5.17 -1.47 -21.03
CA LYS A 236 -4.14 -2.33 -20.48
C LYS A 236 -2.87 -1.50 -20.25
N MET A 237 -2.28 -1.61 -19.08
CA MET A 237 -1.10 -0.85 -18.67
C MET A 237 -0.01 -1.81 -18.20
N ARG A 238 1.21 -1.62 -18.71
CA ARG A 238 2.38 -2.37 -18.28
C ARG A 238 3.11 -1.58 -17.20
N ILE A 239 3.38 -2.20 -16.06
CA ILE A 239 4.10 -1.53 -14.97
C ILE A 239 5.57 -1.42 -15.33
N VAL A 240 6.06 -0.18 -15.39
CA VAL A 240 7.44 0.18 -15.75
C VAL A 240 8.29 0.38 -14.51
N ARG A 241 7.70 1.01 -13.48
CA ARG A 241 8.30 1.17 -12.14
C ARG A 241 7.24 0.97 -11.08
N ASN A 242 7.52 0.09 -10.14
CA ASN A 242 6.71 -0.15 -8.95
C ASN A 242 7.36 0.61 -7.78
N LEU A 243 6.60 1.50 -7.14
CA LEU A 243 7.07 2.39 -6.09
C LEU A 243 6.39 2.11 -4.75
N ILE A 244 5.77 0.93 -4.53
CA ILE A 244 5.14 0.62 -3.23
C ILE A 244 6.13 0.75 -2.06
N GLY A 245 7.38 0.35 -2.27
CA GLY A 245 8.42 0.43 -1.23
C GLY A 245 8.86 1.85 -0.90
N ASN A 246 8.79 2.76 -1.87
CA ASN A 246 9.16 4.16 -1.72
C ASN A 246 8.27 5.06 -2.60
N PRO A 247 7.01 5.30 -2.20
CA PRO A 247 6.08 6.09 -3.00
C PRO A 247 6.46 7.57 -3.00
N ILE A 248 6.15 8.28 -4.08
CA ILE A 248 6.33 9.74 -4.12
C ILE A 248 5.08 10.39 -3.53
N ILE A 249 5.18 10.79 -2.28
CA ILE A 249 4.03 11.21 -1.48
C ILE A 249 3.58 12.62 -1.83
N LYS A 250 2.27 12.86 -1.68
CA LYS A 250 1.64 14.14 -2.03
C LYS A 250 2.28 15.33 -1.33
N GLU A 251 2.67 15.18 -0.06
CA GLU A 251 3.36 16.23 0.69
C GLU A 251 4.68 16.61 0.01
N SER A 252 5.53 15.65 -0.35
CA SER A 252 6.78 15.88 -1.06
C SER A 252 6.54 16.56 -2.42
N ILE A 253 5.50 16.14 -3.15
CA ILE A 253 5.10 16.76 -4.43
C ILE A 253 4.69 18.23 -4.22
N ARG A 254 3.90 18.54 -3.19
CA ARG A 254 3.47 19.91 -2.88
C ARG A 254 4.63 20.84 -2.51
N HIS A 255 5.67 20.31 -1.89
CA HIS A 255 6.87 21.07 -1.52
C HIS A 255 7.91 21.14 -2.64
N THR A 256 7.67 20.50 -3.78
CA THR A 256 8.58 20.51 -4.93
C THR A 256 8.21 21.62 -5.93
N ASN A 257 9.17 22.50 -6.21
CA ASN A 257 9.02 23.55 -7.22
C ASN A 257 8.68 22.95 -8.59
N GLY A 258 7.67 23.49 -9.26
CA GLY A 258 7.20 23.01 -10.57
C GLY A 258 6.04 22.01 -10.52
N LEU A 259 5.69 21.46 -9.35
CA LEU A 259 4.55 20.51 -9.20
C LEU A 259 3.33 21.10 -8.48
N GLY A 260 3.39 22.36 -8.04
CA GLY A 260 2.28 23.00 -7.30
C GLY A 260 0.97 23.12 -8.09
N ASN A 261 1.04 23.06 -9.43
CA ASN A 261 -0.12 23.18 -10.33
C ASN A 261 -0.66 21.85 -10.85
N LEU A 262 -0.13 20.71 -10.37
CA LEU A 262 -0.55 19.39 -10.81
C LEU A 262 -2.08 19.29 -10.73
N SER A 263 -2.69 18.90 -11.84
CA SER A 263 -4.16 18.82 -12.02
C SER A 263 -4.86 18.08 -10.88
N ILE A 264 -4.31 16.95 -10.43
CA ILE A 264 -4.85 16.15 -9.32
C ILE A 264 -4.82 16.85 -7.95
N LEU A 265 -3.90 17.82 -7.75
CA LEU A 265 -3.82 18.59 -6.51
C LEU A 265 -4.88 19.69 -6.44
N ARG A 266 -5.29 20.21 -7.61
CA ARG A 266 -6.33 21.26 -7.73
C ARG A 266 -7.74 20.67 -7.71
N CYS A 267 -7.95 19.56 -8.40
CA CYS A 267 -9.28 18.96 -8.59
C CYS A 267 -9.26 17.46 -8.30
N SER A 268 -9.48 17.02 -7.06
CA SER A 268 -9.38 15.59 -6.70
C SER A 268 -10.58 14.71 -7.09
N GLN A 269 -11.65 15.28 -7.64
CA GLN A 269 -12.90 14.57 -7.97
C GLN A 269 -12.84 13.77 -9.29
N GLY A 270 -11.81 13.97 -10.11
CA GLY A 270 -11.60 13.22 -11.35
C GLY A 270 -10.97 11.84 -11.14
N THR A 271 -11.02 10.99 -12.17
CA THR A 271 -10.38 9.66 -12.16
C THR A 271 -9.13 9.60 -13.03
N ASN A 272 -9.04 10.47 -14.03
CA ASN A 272 -7.96 10.53 -15.01
C ASN A 272 -7.54 12.00 -15.16
N PHE A 273 -6.25 12.30 -15.11
CA PHE A 273 -5.74 13.67 -15.16
C PHE A 273 -4.55 13.78 -16.08
N SER A 274 -4.48 14.82 -16.91
CA SER A 274 -3.28 15.10 -17.70
C SER A 274 -2.16 15.67 -16.83
N VAL A 275 -0.92 15.35 -17.21
CA VAL A 275 0.32 15.87 -16.63
C VAL A 275 1.13 16.49 -17.76
N THR A 276 1.65 17.69 -17.51
CA THR A 276 2.48 18.41 -18.49
C THR A 276 3.89 17.81 -18.53
N GLN A 277 4.60 18.06 -19.63
CA GLN A 277 5.96 17.53 -19.79
C GLN A 277 6.94 18.08 -18.73
N ASP A 278 6.77 19.34 -18.32
CA ASP A 278 7.60 19.96 -17.28
C ASP A 278 7.36 19.30 -15.91
N GLU A 279 6.10 19.07 -15.55
CA GLU A 279 5.73 18.33 -14.34
C GLU A 279 6.29 16.90 -14.40
N TRP A 280 6.21 16.24 -15.55
CA TRP A 280 6.76 14.90 -15.73
C TRP A 280 8.27 14.84 -15.60
N ASN A 281 9.00 15.85 -16.11
CA ASN A 281 10.45 15.94 -15.95
C ASN A 281 10.86 16.05 -14.48
N VAL A 282 10.11 16.79 -13.68
CA VAL A 282 10.35 16.89 -12.24
C VAL A 282 10.05 15.56 -11.54
N ILE A 283 8.90 14.92 -11.85
CA ILE A 283 8.54 13.60 -11.30
C ILE A 283 9.61 12.55 -11.65
N LYS A 284 10.11 12.52 -12.89
CA LYS A 284 11.21 11.61 -13.29
C LYS A 284 12.47 11.79 -12.46
N THR A 285 12.76 13.02 -12.03
CA THR A 285 13.91 13.31 -11.16
C THR A 285 13.68 12.76 -9.76
N MET A 286 12.49 12.98 -9.19
CA MET A 286 12.11 12.40 -7.89
C MET A 286 12.14 10.86 -7.89
N ILE A 287 11.77 10.21 -9.00
CA ILE A 287 11.85 8.75 -9.15
C ILE A 287 13.30 8.27 -9.13
N LYS A 288 14.24 9.04 -9.70
CA LYS A 288 15.66 8.68 -9.76
C LYS A 288 16.36 8.88 -8.42
N ASP A 289 15.98 9.93 -7.69
CA ASP A 289 16.62 10.28 -6.41
C ASP A 289 16.11 9.42 -5.24
N GLY A 290 14.95 8.76 -5.39
CA GLY A 290 14.38 7.82 -4.41
C GLY A 290 14.72 6.34 -4.63
N GLY A 291 15.73 6.03 -5.44
CA GLY A 291 16.14 4.66 -5.79
C GLY A 291 17.42 4.19 -5.09
#